data_AF-A0A7S1C0N7-F1
#
_entry.id   AF-A0A7S1C0N7-F1
#
_cell.length_a   1.000
_cell.length_b   1.000
_cell.length_c   1.000
_cell.angle_alpha   90.00
_cell.angle_beta   90.00
_cell.angle_gamma   90.00
#
_symmetry.space_group_name_H-M   'P 1'
#
loop_
_entity.id
_entity.type
_entity.pdbx_description
1 polymer ?
#
loop_
_entity_poly.entity_id
_entity_poly.type
_entity_poly.pdbx_seq_one_letter_code
_entity_poly.pdbx_strand_id
1 'polypeptide(L)'
;SDGFGQMFLTYITLLNNMVPISLYVTMEIITTVLMKFIAWDRDMYHPETDTGAEARSTIVSDLGQVQYVFSDKTGTLTQNIMQFKRCSVDNTVYEEPIAGMQKKDRETQQHDAPSAETAPTAYRPLQNLLRCGNDDNA
;
A
#
# COMPACT_ATOMS: atom_id res chain seq x y z
N SER A 1 49.38 11.36 48.55
CA SER A 1 48.27 10.40 48.45
C SER A 1 47.95 10.18 46.97
N ASP A 2 48.97 9.92 46.15
CA ASP A 2 48.96 10.35 44.75
C ASP A 2 48.80 9.18 43.76
N GLY A 3 48.72 7.94 44.27
CA GLY A 3 48.54 6.73 43.47
C GLY A 3 47.08 6.35 43.20
N PHE A 4 46.12 6.81 44.02
CA PHE A 4 44.71 6.41 43.86
C PHE A 4 44.11 6.89 42.54
N GLY A 5 44.39 8.15 42.15
CA GLY A 5 43.92 8.69 40.87
C GLY A 5 44.54 7.99 39.66
N GLN A 6 45.82 7.61 39.74
CA GLN A 6 46.48 6.85 38.67
C GLN A 6 45.87 5.46 38.52
N MET A 7 45.66 4.73 39.62
CA MET A 7 45.02 3.40 39.59
C MET A 7 43.58 3.48 39.07
N PHE A 8 42.84 4.54 39.43
CA PHE A 8 41.48 4.78 38.93
C PHE A 8 41.46 5.03 37.41
N LEU A 9 42.36 5.86 36.89
CA LEU A 9 42.46 6.12 35.43
C LEU A 9 42.91 4.88 34.65
N THR A 10 43.83 4.08 35.19
CA THR A 10 44.22 2.80 34.59
C THR A 10 43.04 1.85 34.50
N TYR A 11 42.20 1.78 35.54
CA TYR A 11 40.98 0.97 35.53
C TYR A 11 39.95 1.44 34.48
N ILE A 12 39.77 2.75 34.31
CA ILE A 12 38.90 3.32 33.25
C ILE A 12 39.40 2.95 31.85
N THR A 13 40.70 3.06 31.60
CA THR A 13 41.29 2.70 30.30
C THR A 13 41.12 1.21 29.99
N LEU A 14 41.21 0.33 31.00
CA LEU A 14 40.93 -1.09 30.84
C LEU A 14 39.45 -1.35 30.50
N LEU A 15 38.52 -0.60 31.08
CA LEU A 15 37.08 -0.71 30.81
C LEU A 15 36.66 -0.12 29.45
N ASN A 16 37.43 0.81 28.88
CA ASN A 16 37.13 1.42 27.57
C ASN A 16 37.06 0.38 26.43
N ASN A 17 37.81 -0.72 26.55
CA ASN A 17 37.76 -1.84 25.59
C ASN A 17 36.49 -2.71 25.71
N MET A 18 35.69 -2.56 26.76
CA MET A 18 34.47 -3.37 26.97
C MET A 18 33.34 -2.96 26.02
N VAL A 19 33.27 -1.67 25.63
CA VAL A 19 32.35 -1.18 24.61
C VAL A 19 33.19 -0.55 23.49
N PRO A 20 33.46 -1.30 22.41
CA PRO A 20 34.32 -0.79 21.36
C PRO A 20 33.59 0.30 20.57
N ILE A 21 34.26 1.43 20.37
CA ILE A 21 33.76 2.56 19.55
C ILE A 21 33.38 2.07 18.14
N SER A 22 34.09 1.05 17.63
CA SER A 22 33.80 0.44 16.34
C SER A 22 32.42 -0.22 16.26
N LEU A 23 31.85 -0.73 17.37
CA LEU A 23 30.51 -1.34 17.36
C LEU A 23 29.44 -0.31 16.98
N TYR A 24 29.54 0.89 17.57
CA TYR A 24 28.61 1.98 17.30
C TYR A 24 28.66 2.40 15.82
N VAL A 25 29.86 2.67 15.31
CA VAL A 25 30.07 3.05 13.90
C VAL A 25 29.60 1.95 12.95
N THR A 26 29.83 0.69 13.29
CA THR A 26 29.39 -0.45 12.46
C THR A 26 27.86 -0.52 12.38
N MET A 27 27.15 -0.30 13.49
CA MET A 27 25.68 -0.27 13.48
C MET A 27 25.12 0.83 12.56
N GLU A 28 25.68 2.04 12.62
CA GLU A 28 25.27 3.14 11.73
C GLU A 28 25.50 2.81 10.25
N ILE A 29 26.63 2.17 9.92
CA ILE A 29 26.92 1.72 8.55
C ILE A 29 25.90 0.68 8.10
N ILE A 30 25.60 -0.32 8.93
CA ILE A 30 24.62 -1.37 8.60
C ILE A 30 23.25 -0.75 8.31
N THR A 31 22.76 0.13 9.17
CA THR A 31 21.47 0.79 8.96
C THR A 31 21.46 1.64 7.70
N THR A 32 22.56 2.34 7.41
CA THR A 32 22.70 3.14 6.18
C THR A 32 22.66 2.25 4.92
N VAL A 33 23.34 1.11 4.95
CA VAL A 33 23.30 0.13 3.85
C VAL A 33 21.89 -0.43 3.65
N LEU A 34 21.17 -0.76 4.73
CA LEU A 34 19.78 -1.23 4.66
C LEU A 34 18.85 -0.17 4.06
N MET A 35 18.97 1.09 4.47
CA MET A 35 18.21 2.19 3.85
C MET A 35 18.47 2.26 2.34
N LYS A 36 19.73 2.07 1.94
CA LYS A 36 20.11 2.14 0.53
C LYS A 36 19.57 0.97 -0.28
N PHE A 37 19.49 -0.22 0.30
CA PHE A 37 18.83 -1.37 -0.32
C PHE A 37 17.35 -1.11 -0.58
N ILE A 38 16.61 -0.56 0.40
CA ILE A 38 15.19 -0.20 0.21
C ILE A 38 15.03 0.80 -0.95
N ALA A 39 15.91 1.81 -1.02
CA ALA A 39 15.85 2.82 -2.07
C ALA A 39 16.22 2.32 -3.46
N TRP A 40 16.92 1.19 -3.56
CA TRP A 40 17.30 0.56 -4.83
C TRP A 40 16.37 -0.57 -5.26
N ASP A 41 15.41 -0.94 -4.41
CA ASP A 41 14.45 -1.99 -4.73
C ASP A 41 13.53 -1.55 -5.88
N ARG A 42 13.48 -2.36 -6.92
CA ARG A 42 12.63 -2.13 -8.10
C ARG A 42 11.19 -2.56 -7.85
N ASP A 43 10.96 -3.47 -6.91
CA ASP A 43 9.60 -3.96 -6.59
C ASP A 43 8.81 -2.92 -5.79
N MET A 44 9.50 -1.99 -5.11
CA MET A 44 8.92 -0.87 -4.36
C MET A 44 8.94 0.46 -5.14
N TYR A 45 8.95 0.40 -6.47
CA TYR A 45 8.94 1.58 -7.34
C TYR A 45 7.58 1.78 -8.00
N HIS A 46 7.03 2.99 -7.89
CA HIS A 46 5.75 3.37 -8.48
C HIS A 46 5.96 4.06 -9.84
N PRO A 47 5.60 3.42 -10.98
CA PRO A 47 5.96 3.91 -12.31
C PRO A 47 5.15 5.12 -12.76
N GLU A 48 3.88 5.26 -12.36
CA GLU A 48 3.04 6.37 -12.84
C GLU A 48 3.48 7.73 -12.28
N THR A 49 4.08 7.73 -11.09
CA THR A 49 4.55 8.95 -10.42
C THR A 49 6.07 9.05 -10.37
N ASP A 50 6.80 8.13 -11.01
CA ASP A 50 8.26 8.02 -10.97
C ASP A 50 8.83 8.12 -9.54
N THR A 51 8.20 7.42 -8.59
CA THR A 51 8.53 7.53 -7.16
C THR A 51 8.98 6.18 -6.62
N GLY A 52 10.24 6.09 -6.18
CA GLY A 52 10.75 4.92 -5.45
C GLY A 52 10.52 5.03 -3.94
N ALA A 53 10.57 3.90 -3.23
CA ALA A 53 10.58 3.90 -1.77
C ALA A 53 11.81 4.65 -1.23
N GLU A 54 11.61 5.58 -0.30
CA GLU A 54 12.68 6.37 0.33
C GLU A 54 12.70 6.11 1.83
N ALA A 55 13.77 5.50 2.32
CA ALA A 55 14.00 5.36 3.76
C ALA A 55 14.61 6.64 4.35
N ARG A 56 13.86 7.34 5.19
CA ARG A 56 14.24 8.65 5.75
C ARG A 56 14.80 8.61 7.17
N SER A 57 14.77 7.46 7.83
CA SER A 57 15.13 7.32 9.25
C SER A 57 15.70 5.93 9.56
N THR A 58 16.49 5.82 10.63
CA THR A 58 17.20 4.62 11.10
C THR A 58 16.28 3.51 11.64
N ILE A 59 15.00 3.81 11.81
CA ILE A 59 13.95 2.87 12.24
C ILE A 59 13.67 1.74 11.23
N VAL A 60 14.31 1.77 10.05
CA VAL A 60 14.27 0.67 9.07
C VAL A 60 14.63 -0.68 9.70
N SER A 61 15.51 -0.68 10.69
CA SER A 61 15.90 -1.90 11.42
C SER A 61 14.75 -2.52 12.24
N ASP A 62 13.76 -1.71 12.64
CA ASP A 62 12.64 -2.13 13.48
C ASP A 62 11.42 -2.58 12.66
N LEU A 63 11.42 -2.37 11.34
CA LEU A 63 10.28 -2.72 10.47
C LEU A 63 9.89 -4.21 10.57
N GLY A 64 10.86 -5.09 10.81
CA GLY A 64 10.61 -6.52 11.01
C GLY A 64 9.91 -6.89 12.32
N GLN A 65 9.77 -5.94 13.25
CA GLN A 65 9.18 -6.15 14.57
C GLN A 65 7.81 -5.47 14.73
N VAL A 66 7.29 -4.84 13.66
CA VAL A 66 6.00 -4.15 13.68
C VAL A 66 4.86 -5.16 13.85
N GLN A 67 4.01 -4.96 14.86
CA GLN A 67 2.85 -5.82 15.15
C GLN A 67 1.51 -5.22 14.73
N TYR A 68 1.43 -3.89 14.67
CA TYR A 68 0.19 -3.17 14.37
C TYR A 68 0.46 -2.14 13.27
N VAL A 69 -0.41 -2.14 12.26
CA VAL A 69 -0.41 -1.13 11.20
C VAL A 69 -1.68 -0.31 11.34
N PHE A 70 -1.52 0.98 11.64
CA PHE A 70 -2.61 1.94 11.60
C PHE A 70 -2.63 2.55 10.19
N SER A 71 -3.75 2.41 9.49
CA SER A 71 -3.92 2.91 8.13
C SER A 71 -5.03 3.95 8.06
N ASP A 72 -4.77 5.02 7.31
CA ASP A 72 -5.79 6.01 6.98
C ASP A 72 -6.72 5.48 5.87
N LYS A 73 -7.98 5.93 5.87
CA LYS A 73 -8.94 5.49 4.85
C LYS A 73 -8.67 6.17 3.51
N THR A 74 -8.72 7.49 3.49
CA THR A 74 -8.66 8.28 2.26
C THR A 74 -7.21 8.62 1.93
N GLY A 75 -6.78 8.37 0.70
CA GLY A 75 -5.38 8.61 0.27
C GLY A 75 -4.42 7.46 0.57
N THR A 76 -4.85 6.43 1.33
CA THR A 76 -4.10 5.18 1.51
C THR A 76 -4.89 3.98 1.02
N LEU A 77 -6.05 3.66 1.63
CA LEU A 77 -6.87 2.53 1.20
C LEU A 77 -7.67 2.84 -0.07
N THR A 78 -8.09 4.09 -0.23
CA THR A 78 -8.90 4.51 -1.39
C THR A 78 -8.27 5.70 -2.10
N GLN A 79 -8.22 5.61 -3.42
CA GLN A 79 -8.04 6.78 -4.28
C GLN A 79 -9.24 7.72 -4.13
N ASN A 80 -9.02 9.03 -4.27
CA ASN A 80 -10.09 10.03 -4.22
C ASN A 80 -10.87 10.09 -5.55
N ILE A 81 -11.38 8.95 -6.00
CA ILE A 81 -12.14 8.78 -7.24
C ILE A 81 -13.33 7.89 -6.95
N MET A 82 -14.53 8.43 -7.12
CA MET A 82 -15.78 7.69 -6.93
C MET A 82 -16.35 7.30 -8.30
N GLN A 83 -16.50 6.00 -8.54
CA GLN A 83 -17.07 5.47 -9.77
C GLN A 83 -18.41 4.82 -9.49
N PHE A 84 -19.43 5.20 -10.25
CA PHE A 84 -20.72 4.55 -10.21
C PHE A 84 -20.62 3.17 -10.89
N LYS A 85 -20.96 2.10 -10.16
CA LYS A 85 -20.83 0.71 -10.66
C LYS A 85 -22.15 -0.01 -10.86
N ARG A 86 -23.12 0.24 -9.99
CA ARG A 86 -24.43 -0.42 -10.03
C ARG A 86 -25.50 0.42 -9.35
N CYS A 87 -26.73 0.29 -9.81
CA CYS A 87 -27.93 0.70 -9.07
C CYS A 87 -29.02 -0.35 -9.23
N SER A 88 -30.01 -0.29 -8.36
CA SER A 88 -31.26 -1.02 -8.53
C SER A 88 -32.41 -0.03 -8.61
N VAL A 89 -33.27 -0.18 -9.62
CA VAL A 89 -34.50 0.59 -9.81
C VAL A 89 -35.60 -0.40 -10.13
N ASP A 90 -36.72 -0.33 -9.40
CA ASP A 90 -37.90 -1.19 -9.61
C ASP A 90 -37.57 -2.69 -9.73
N ASN A 91 -36.84 -3.22 -8.73
CA ASN A 91 -36.32 -4.59 -8.69
C ASN A 91 -35.41 -5.02 -9.86
N THR A 92 -35.05 -4.10 -10.77
CA THR A 92 -34.10 -4.33 -11.84
C THR A 92 -32.73 -3.81 -11.43
N VAL A 93 -31.69 -4.65 -11.54
CA VAL A 93 -30.31 -4.26 -11.23
C VAL A 93 -29.61 -3.86 -12.52
N TYR A 94 -29.07 -2.64 -12.55
CA TYR A 94 -28.21 -2.14 -13.61
C TYR A 94 -26.78 -2.17 -13.11
N GLU A 95 -25.91 -2.89 -13.80
CA GLU A 95 -24.49 -3.02 -13.46
C GLU A 95 -23.61 -2.83 -14.70
N GLU A 96 -22.45 -2.19 -14.53
CA GLU A 96 -21.43 -2.20 -15.57
C GLU A 96 -20.63 -3.50 -15.47
N PRO A 97 -20.35 -4.18 -16.59
CA PRO A 97 -19.50 -5.37 -16.57
C PRO A 97 -18.12 -4.99 -16.04
N ILE A 98 -17.78 -5.52 -14.87
CA ILE A 98 -16.47 -5.33 -14.25
C ILE A 98 -15.45 -6.07 -15.13
N ALA A 99 -14.63 -5.31 -15.87
CA ALA A 99 -13.53 -5.87 -16.65
C ALA A 99 -12.57 -6.61 -15.69
N GLY A 100 -12.51 -7.94 -15.78
CA GLY A 100 -11.52 -8.76 -15.07
C GLY A 100 -12.06 -9.74 -14.01
N MET A 101 -13.35 -9.73 -13.67
CA MET A 101 -13.92 -10.79 -12.82
C MET A 101 -14.43 -11.94 -13.70
N GLN A 102 -13.67 -13.05 -13.77
CA GLN A 102 -14.22 -14.32 -14.26
C GLN A 102 -15.38 -14.71 -13.32
N LYS A 103 -16.60 -14.76 -13.86
CA LYS A 103 -17.77 -15.23 -13.12
C LYS A 103 -17.51 -16.68 -12.70
N LYS A 104 -17.37 -16.92 -11.41
CA LYS A 104 -17.51 -18.27 -10.85
C LYS A 104 -19.00 -18.51 -10.75
N ASP A 105 -19.51 -19.39 -11.61
CA ASP A 105 -20.94 -19.67 -11.75
C ASP A 105 -21.57 -19.96 -10.38
N ARG A 106 -22.39 -19.03 -9.90
CA ARG A 106 -23.41 -19.32 -8.91
C ARG A 106 -24.70 -19.47 -9.68
N GLU A 107 -25.02 -20.73 -10.01
CA GLU A 107 -26.37 -21.13 -10.37
C GLU A 107 -27.32 -20.68 -9.25
N THR A 108 -28.19 -19.73 -9.55
CA THR A 108 -29.40 -19.52 -8.77
C THR A 108 -30.56 -19.78 -9.72
N GLN A 109 -31.32 -20.81 -9.39
CA GLN A 109 -32.46 -21.33 -10.13
C GLN A 109 -33.52 -20.24 -10.35
N GLN A 110 -33.69 -19.90 -11.63
CA GLN A 110 -34.94 -19.78 -12.39
C GLN A 110 -36.28 -19.73 -11.62
N HIS A 111 -37.04 -18.65 -11.84
CA HIS A 111 -38.47 -18.76 -12.15
C HIS A 111 -38.89 -17.70 -13.19
N ASP A 112 -39.42 -18.24 -14.29
CA ASP A 112 -40.46 -17.74 -15.20
C ASP A 112 -40.17 -16.67 -16.30
N ALA A 113 -40.67 -17.04 -17.49
CA ALA A 113 -40.39 -16.67 -18.89
C ALA A 113 -41.07 -15.34 -19.36
N PRO A 114 -40.99 -14.86 -20.65
CA PRO A 114 -40.51 -15.56 -21.86
C PRO A 114 -39.61 -14.79 -22.85
N SER A 115 -38.76 -15.59 -23.48
CA SER A 115 -38.47 -15.70 -24.93
C SER A 115 -38.55 -14.45 -25.83
N ALA A 116 -37.39 -13.94 -26.22
CA ALA A 116 -37.14 -13.48 -27.59
C ALA A 116 -35.63 -13.49 -27.88
N GLU A 117 -35.20 -14.38 -28.77
CA GLU A 117 -33.89 -14.35 -29.41
C GLU A 117 -33.73 -13.05 -30.22
N THR A 118 -32.69 -12.26 -29.93
CA THR A 118 -31.96 -11.50 -30.95
C THR A 118 -30.54 -11.24 -30.43
N ALA A 119 -29.56 -11.31 -31.34
CA ALA A 119 -28.10 -11.12 -31.17
C ALA A 119 -27.68 -10.16 -30.03
N PRO A 120 -26.52 -10.37 -29.35
CA PRO A 120 -26.15 -9.65 -28.14
C PRO A 120 -25.74 -8.22 -28.52
N THR A 121 -26.72 -7.38 -28.79
CA THR A 121 -26.57 -5.93 -28.81
C THR A 121 -26.25 -5.60 -27.37
N ALA A 122 -25.01 -5.20 -27.11
CA ALA A 122 -24.50 -4.88 -25.78
C ALA A 122 -25.40 -3.80 -25.14
N TYR A 123 -26.42 -4.26 -24.42
CA TYR A 123 -27.38 -3.40 -23.74
C TYR A 123 -26.62 -2.75 -22.59
N ARG A 124 -26.29 -1.46 -22.75
CA ARG A 124 -25.49 -0.65 -21.82
C ARG A 124 -26.37 0.44 -21.20
N PRO A 125 -27.38 0.08 -20.39
CA PRO A 125 -28.35 1.01 -19.86
C PRO A 125 -27.70 2.10 -18.98
N LEU A 126 -26.58 1.77 -18.33
CA LEU A 126 -25.82 2.72 -17.52
C LEU A 126 -25.11 3.81 -18.32
N GLN A 127 -24.77 3.56 -19.59
CA GLN A 127 -24.15 4.59 -20.43
C GLN A 127 -25.14 5.72 -20.74
N ASN A 128 -26.42 5.39 -20.88
CA ASN A 128 -27.46 6.40 -21.06
C ASN A 128 -27.69 7.22 -19.78
N LEU A 129 -27.55 6.61 -18.60
CA LEU A 129 -27.69 7.30 -17.31
C LEU A 129 -26.47 8.18 -16.99
N LEU A 130 -25.26 7.70 -17.27
CA LEU A 130 -24.00 8.45 -17.08
C LEU A 130 -23.84 9.59 -18.08
N ARG A 131 -24.41 9.46 -19.29
CA ARG A 131 -24.40 10.52 -20.32
C ARG A 131 -25.25 11.72 -19.93
N CYS A 132 -26.34 11.51 -19.17
CA CYS A 132 -27.27 12.57 -18.77
C CYS A 132 -26.69 13.57 -17.75
N GLY A 133 -25.48 13.34 -17.21
CA GLY A 133 -24.81 14.26 -16.29
C GLY A 133 -23.73 15.15 -16.91
N ASN A 134 -23.40 14.97 -18.19
CA ASN A 134 -22.32 15.71 -18.87
C ASN A 134 -22.82 16.87 -19.75
N ASP A 135 -24.13 17.10 -19.83
CA ASP A 135 -24.74 18.12 -20.69
C ASP A 135 -24.96 19.49 -19.97
N ASP A 136 -24.53 19.64 -18.70
CA ASP A 136 -24.74 20.86 -17.88
C ASP A 136 -23.52 21.80 -17.80
N ASN A 137 -22.49 21.64 -18.65
CA ASN A 137 -21.39 22.61 -18.78
C ASN A 137 -21.32 23.20 -20.19
N ALA A 138 -22.14 24.22 -20.43
CA ALA A 138 -22.00 25.23 -21.49
C ALA A 138 -22.18 26.62 -20.88
#